data_AF-A0A7J8PMN2-F1
#
_entry.id   AF-A0A7J8PMN2-F1
#
_cell.length_a   1.000
_cell.length_b   1.000
_cell.length_c   1.000
_cell.angle_alpha   90.00
_cell.angle_beta   90.00
_cell.angle_gamma   90.00
#
_symmetry.space_group_name_H-M   'P 1'
#
loop_
_entity.id
_entity.type
_entity.pdbx_description
1 polymer ?
#
loop_
_entity_poly.entity_id
_entity_poly.type
_entity_poly.pdbx_seq_one_letter_code
_entity_poly.pdbx_strand_id
1 'polypeptide(L)'
;MRRESGKLTVEDLASRMSRLKVVGENLSEQERADFIADLYPNLKDEVDFEFFLKVYLKLHAHASARTGSPAKNSSAFLKAATTTLLHTISESEKASYVAHINNYLAQDGFLNKYLPINPSSNDLFEIVKDGVLLCKLINVAVPGTIDERAINTKRLLN
;
A
#
# COMPACT_ATOMS: atom_id res chain seq x y z
N MET A 1 2.47 5.48 -35.98
CA MET A 1 1.84 5.11 -34.70
C MET A 1 0.34 5.41 -34.81
N ARG A 2 -0.49 4.42 -35.13
CA ARG A 2 -1.94 4.62 -35.25
C ARG A 2 -2.53 4.79 -33.85
N ARG A 3 -3.20 5.93 -33.61
CA ARG A 3 -4.10 6.11 -32.48
C ARG A 3 -5.44 5.48 -32.90
N GLU A 4 -5.66 4.22 -32.59
CA GLU A 4 -7.00 3.62 -32.65
C GLU A 4 -7.71 3.95 -31.34
N SER A 5 -8.46 5.05 -31.36
CA SER A 5 -9.35 5.52 -30.30
C SER A 5 -10.64 4.69 -30.27
N GLY A 6 -10.53 3.39 -30.03
CA GLY A 6 -11.65 2.53 -29.66
C GLY A 6 -11.71 2.42 -28.15
N LYS A 7 -12.89 2.56 -27.56
CA LYS A 7 -13.13 2.23 -26.15
C LYS A 7 -12.65 0.80 -25.91
N LEU A 8 -11.81 0.60 -24.90
CA LEU A 8 -11.32 -0.72 -24.53
C LEU A 8 -12.47 -1.50 -23.90
N THR A 9 -12.73 -2.70 -24.36
CA THR A 9 -13.77 -3.57 -23.80
C THR A 9 -13.17 -4.77 -23.07
N VAL A 10 -13.98 -5.50 -22.31
CA VAL A 10 -13.52 -6.67 -21.55
C VAL A 10 -13.00 -7.78 -22.50
N GLU A 11 -13.60 -7.96 -23.68
CA GLU A 11 -13.12 -8.91 -24.70
C GLU A 11 -11.71 -8.60 -25.22
N ASP A 12 -11.32 -7.32 -25.26
CA ASP A 12 -10.00 -6.89 -25.72
C ASP A 12 -8.88 -7.21 -24.71
N LEU A 13 -9.22 -7.44 -23.43
CA LEU A 13 -8.24 -7.53 -22.35
C LEU A 13 -7.34 -8.75 -22.46
N ALA A 14 -7.88 -9.91 -22.82
CA ALA A 14 -7.11 -11.15 -22.92
C ALA A 14 -5.95 -11.04 -23.92
N SER A 15 -6.21 -10.40 -25.07
CA SER A 15 -5.22 -10.17 -26.12
C SER A 15 -4.24 -9.05 -25.74
N ARG A 16 -4.73 -7.94 -25.18
CA ARG A 16 -3.89 -6.79 -24.82
C ARG A 16 -2.98 -7.04 -23.63
N MET A 17 -3.39 -7.89 -22.69
CA MET A 17 -2.60 -8.28 -21.53
C MET A 17 -1.49 -9.30 -21.86
N SER A 18 -1.45 -9.83 -23.09
CA SER A 18 -0.38 -10.75 -23.56
C SER A 18 1.03 -10.17 -23.45
N ARG A 19 1.17 -8.84 -23.48
CA ARG A 19 2.45 -8.13 -23.40
C ARG A 19 2.88 -7.80 -21.97
N LEU A 20 2.02 -8.07 -20.99
CA LEU A 20 2.33 -7.77 -19.59
C LEU A 20 3.19 -8.90 -19.02
N LYS A 21 4.30 -8.54 -18.38
CA LYS A 21 5.19 -9.49 -17.71
C LYS A 21 4.42 -10.31 -16.68
N VAL A 22 4.84 -11.55 -16.43
CA VAL A 22 4.16 -12.52 -15.55
C VAL A 22 2.82 -13.03 -16.11
N VAL A 23 1.87 -12.17 -16.48
CA VAL A 23 0.56 -12.61 -17.01
C VAL A 23 0.68 -13.15 -18.43
N GLY A 24 1.39 -12.45 -19.32
CA GLY A 24 1.60 -12.85 -20.71
C GLY A 24 2.59 -14.00 -20.89
N GLU A 25 3.55 -14.13 -19.98
CA GLU A 25 4.60 -15.16 -20.04
C GLU A 25 4.13 -16.52 -19.48
N ASN A 26 3.15 -16.52 -18.56
CA ASN A 26 2.76 -17.73 -17.83
C ASN A 26 1.32 -18.20 -18.09
N LEU A 27 0.51 -17.41 -18.81
CA LEU A 27 -0.83 -17.80 -19.21
C LEU A 27 -0.96 -17.66 -20.73
N SER A 28 -1.59 -18.63 -21.38
CA SER A 28 -1.99 -18.53 -22.78
C SER A 28 -3.13 -17.52 -22.95
N GLU A 29 -3.39 -17.09 -24.19
CA GLU A 29 -4.50 -16.18 -24.48
C GLU A 29 -5.86 -16.78 -24.12
N GLN A 30 -6.04 -18.09 -24.38
CA GLN A 30 -7.26 -18.80 -24.01
C GLN A 30 -7.46 -18.84 -22.49
N GLU A 31 -6.43 -19.18 -21.72
CA GLU A 31 -6.52 -19.20 -20.25
C GLU A 31 -6.83 -17.81 -19.67
N ARG A 32 -6.29 -16.74 -20.28
CA ARG A 32 -6.64 -15.37 -19.88
C ARG A 32 -8.10 -15.05 -20.23
N ALA A 33 -8.56 -15.42 -21.41
CA ALA A 33 -9.93 -15.18 -21.86
C ALA A 33 -10.94 -15.93 -20.96
N ASP A 34 -10.69 -17.21 -20.68
CA ASP A 34 -11.53 -18.03 -19.82
C ASP A 34 -11.61 -17.46 -18.40
N PHE A 35 -10.46 -17.06 -17.84
CA PHE A 35 -10.41 -16.44 -16.51
C PHE A 35 -11.12 -15.09 -16.44
N ILE A 36 -11.00 -14.27 -17.49
CA ILE A 36 -11.71 -12.97 -17.55
C ILE A 36 -13.22 -13.21 -17.70
N ALA A 37 -13.64 -14.15 -18.54
CA ALA A 37 -15.05 -14.46 -18.79
C ALA A 37 -15.74 -15.04 -17.55
N ASP A 38 -15.03 -15.84 -16.74
CA ASP A 38 -15.53 -16.37 -15.45
C ASP A 38 -15.79 -15.24 -14.44
N LEU A 39 -14.92 -14.23 -14.40
CA LEU A 39 -15.01 -13.12 -13.46
C LEU A 39 -15.94 -11.99 -13.91
N TYR A 40 -16.11 -11.82 -15.22
CA TYR A 40 -16.81 -10.71 -15.85
C TYR A 40 -17.66 -11.21 -17.02
N PRO A 41 -18.96 -11.50 -16.80
CA PRO A 41 -19.83 -12.09 -17.82
C PRO A 41 -20.17 -11.13 -18.97
N ASN A 42 -20.06 -9.82 -18.75
CA ASN A 42 -20.36 -8.80 -19.76
C ASN A 42 -19.09 -8.41 -20.52
N LEU A 43 -18.84 -9.08 -21.64
CA LEU A 43 -17.63 -8.87 -22.44
C LEU A 43 -17.57 -7.53 -23.18
N LYS A 44 -18.73 -6.86 -23.33
CA LYS A 44 -18.87 -5.58 -24.03
C LYS A 44 -18.72 -4.36 -23.11
N ASP A 45 -18.56 -4.58 -21.81
CA ASP A 45 -18.41 -3.49 -20.86
C ASP A 45 -17.13 -2.70 -21.16
N GLU A 46 -17.24 -1.38 -21.10
CA GLU A 46 -16.08 -0.50 -21.26
C GLU A 46 -15.17 -0.62 -20.05
N VAL A 47 -13.87 -0.75 -20.33
CA VAL A 47 -12.85 -0.91 -19.33
C VAL A 47 -12.21 0.45 -19.07
N ASP A 48 -12.50 1.01 -17.90
CA ASP A 48 -11.71 2.10 -17.36
C ASP A 48 -10.38 1.60 -16.77
N PHE A 49 -9.52 2.54 -16.37
CA PHE A 49 -8.21 2.22 -15.84
C PHE A 49 -8.27 1.44 -14.52
N GLU A 50 -9.24 1.73 -13.65
CA GLU A 50 -9.38 1.05 -12.36
C GLU A 50 -9.83 -0.40 -12.54
N PHE A 51 -10.78 -0.62 -13.44
CA PHE A 51 -11.24 -1.94 -13.85
C PHE A 51 -10.09 -2.74 -14.45
N PHE A 52 -9.31 -2.15 -15.37
CA PHE A 52 -8.11 -2.79 -15.91
C PHE A 52 -7.15 -3.25 -14.80
N LEU A 53 -6.86 -2.40 -13.81
CA LEU A 53 -5.98 -2.75 -12.69
C LEU A 53 -6.53 -3.92 -11.87
N LYS A 54 -7.85 -3.94 -11.59
CA LYS A 54 -8.51 -5.05 -10.89
C LYS A 54 -8.36 -6.38 -11.64
N VAL A 55 -8.62 -6.38 -12.94
CA VAL A 55 -8.46 -7.58 -13.78
C VAL A 55 -7.01 -8.05 -13.79
N TYR A 56 -6.06 -7.14 -14.00
CA TYR A 56 -4.64 -7.46 -14.01
C TYR A 56 -4.17 -8.07 -12.68
N LEU A 57 -4.58 -7.50 -11.54
CA LEU A 57 -4.20 -8.01 -10.22
C LEU A 57 -4.69 -9.44 -9.99
N LYS A 58 -5.93 -9.75 -10.39
CA LYS A 58 -6.49 -11.11 -10.28
C LYS A 58 -5.75 -12.11 -11.17
N LEU A 59 -5.51 -11.74 -12.44
CA LEU A 59 -4.74 -12.57 -13.37
C LEU A 59 -3.31 -12.80 -12.90
N HIS A 60 -2.65 -11.76 -12.38
CA HIS A 60 -1.31 -11.85 -11.84
C HIS A 60 -1.26 -12.79 -10.64
N ALA A 61 -2.24 -12.72 -9.73
CA ALA A 61 -2.33 -13.63 -8.59
C ALA A 61 -2.52 -15.08 -9.06
N HIS A 62 -3.38 -15.31 -10.05
CA HIS A 62 -3.60 -16.63 -10.64
C HIS A 62 -2.33 -17.20 -11.32
N ALA A 63 -1.64 -16.38 -12.12
CA ALA A 63 -0.39 -16.76 -12.79
C ALA A 63 0.75 -17.04 -11.79
N SER A 64 0.84 -16.23 -10.72
CA SER A 64 1.88 -16.39 -9.68
C SER A 64 1.65 -17.64 -8.83
N ALA A 65 0.40 -18.00 -8.56
CA ALA A 65 0.05 -19.24 -7.85
C ALA A 65 0.46 -20.50 -8.62
N ARG A 66 0.39 -20.47 -9.96
CA ARG A 66 0.76 -21.61 -10.83
C ARG A 66 2.27 -21.81 -10.97
N THR A 67 3.06 -20.74 -10.84
CA THR A 67 4.50 -20.76 -11.16
C THR A 67 5.39 -20.91 -9.93
N GLY A 68 4.82 -20.99 -8.72
CA GLY A 68 5.56 -21.06 -7.47
C GLY A 68 6.48 -19.86 -7.20
N SER A 69 6.44 -18.85 -8.05
CA SER A 69 7.25 -17.64 -7.96
C SER A 69 6.43 -16.60 -7.20
N PRO A 70 6.85 -16.20 -5.98
CA PRO A 70 6.13 -15.17 -5.25
C PRO A 70 6.08 -13.91 -6.11
N ALA A 71 4.88 -13.32 -6.23
CA ALA A 71 4.69 -12.04 -6.88
C ALA A 71 5.69 -11.05 -6.28
N LYS A 72 6.74 -10.69 -7.03
CA LYS A 72 7.67 -9.64 -6.60
C LYS A 72 6.83 -8.42 -6.18
N ASN A 73 7.27 -7.71 -5.15
CA ASN A 73 6.57 -6.55 -4.54
C ASN A 73 6.17 -5.41 -5.52
N SER A 74 6.47 -5.54 -6.83
CA SER A 74 6.02 -4.65 -7.90
C SER A 74 4.49 -4.49 -8.02
N SER A 75 3.69 -5.38 -7.43
CA SER A 75 2.22 -5.23 -7.39
C SER A 75 1.70 -4.46 -6.17
N ALA A 76 2.54 -4.17 -5.17
CA ALA A 76 2.12 -3.42 -3.98
C ALA A 76 1.59 -2.03 -4.35
N PHE A 77 2.26 -1.34 -5.29
CA PHE A 77 1.80 -0.08 -5.85
C PHE A 77 0.45 -0.20 -6.57
N LEU A 78 0.21 -1.30 -7.29
CA LEU A 78 -1.05 -1.51 -8.03
C LEU A 78 -2.22 -1.84 -7.10
N LYS A 79 -1.96 -2.58 -6.01
CA LYS A 79 -2.92 -2.78 -4.92
C LYS A 79 -3.27 -1.44 -4.28
N ALA A 80 -2.28 -0.59 -4.03
CA ALA A 80 -2.47 0.75 -3.48
C ALA A 80 -3.24 1.69 -4.44
N ALA A 81 -2.94 1.65 -5.74
CA ALA A 81 -3.60 2.48 -6.76
C ALA A 81 -5.07 2.10 -7.00
N THR A 82 -5.45 0.83 -6.77
CA THR A 82 -6.85 0.37 -6.85
C THR A 82 -7.64 0.73 -5.58
N THR A 83 -6.95 1.02 -4.48
CA THR A 83 -7.52 1.56 -3.23
C THR A 83 -7.16 3.03 -3.11
N THR A 84 -7.77 3.88 -3.95
CA THR A 84 -7.49 5.31 -4.18
C THR A 84 -7.62 6.24 -2.95
N LEU A 85 -7.45 5.74 -1.73
CA LEU A 85 -7.50 6.48 -0.46
C LEU A 85 -6.56 5.93 0.64
N LEU A 86 -5.48 5.20 0.30
CA LEU A 86 -4.50 4.78 1.32
C LEU A 86 -3.11 5.35 0.99
N HIS A 87 -2.61 6.22 1.87
CA HIS A 87 -1.21 6.62 1.91
C HIS A 87 -0.35 5.34 1.85
N THR A 88 0.40 5.17 0.77
CA THR A 88 1.30 4.02 0.61
C THR A 88 2.48 4.24 1.54
N ILE A 89 2.36 3.78 2.79
CA ILE A 89 3.47 3.78 3.74
C ILE A 89 4.31 2.55 3.41
N SER A 90 5.56 2.75 2.99
CA SER A 90 6.46 1.62 2.79
C SER A 90 6.81 0.98 4.14
N GLU A 91 6.85 -0.35 4.20
CA GLU A 91 7.32 -1.07 5.39
C GLU A 91 8.74 -0.65 5.79
N SER A 92 9.59 -0.35 4.80
CA SER A 92 10.95 0.14 5.02
C SER A 92 10.98 1.55 5.64
N GLU A 93 10.05 2.41 5.24
CA GLU A 93 9.91 3.76 5.81
C GLU A 93 9.41 3.66 7.25
N LYS A 94 8.38 2.85 7.49
CA LYS A 94 7.85 2.59 8.84
C LYS A 94 8.95 2.08 9.77
N ALA A 95 9.75 1.11 9.32
CA ALA A 95 10.86 0.57 10.10
C ALA A 95 11.92 1.64 10.42
N SER A 96 12.21 2.52 9.46
CA SER A 96 13.17 3.62 9.63
C SER A 96 12.65 4.68 10.62
N TYR A 97 11.37 5.04 10.56
CA TYR A 97 10.74 5.95 11.53
C TYR A 97 10.75 5.38 12.94
N VAL A 98 10.36 4.12 13.09
CA VAL A 98 10.37 3.43 14.39
C VAL A 98 11.78 3.35 14.97
N ALA A 99 12.79 3.02 14.16
CA ALA A 99 14.18 3.01 14.61
C ALA A 99 14.64 4.41 15.07
N HIS A 100 14.29 5.46 14.34
CA HIS A 100 14.61 6.83 14.72
C HIS A 100 13.94 7.22 16.06
N ILE A 101 12.64 6.96 16.20
CA ILE A 101 11.88 7.23 17.43
C ILE A 101 12.49 6.49 18.63
N ASN A 102 12.72 5.19 18.49
CA ASN A 102 13.26 4.35 19.56
C ASN A 102 14.65 4.83 20.02
N ASN A 103 15.47 5.35 19.11
CA ASN A 103 16.82 5.83 19.45
C ASN A 103 16.81 7.19 20.17
N TYR A 104 16.00 8.15 19.69
CA TYR A 104 16.06 9.52 20.20
C TYR A 104 15.15 9.77 21.40
N LEU A 105 14.08 8.98 21.56
CA LEU A 105 13.11 9.14 22.65
C LEU A 105 13.19 8.03 23.71
N ALA A 106 14.20 7.14 23.64
CA ALA A 106 14.41 6.05 24.60
C ALA A 106 14.38 6.48 26.07
N GLN A 107 14.84 7.71 26.35
CA GLN A 107 14.98 8.26 27.71
C GLN A 107 13.86 9.25 28.08
N ASP A 108 12.85 9.43 27.22
CA ASP A 108 11.74 10.33 27.52
C ASP A 108 10.86 9.75 28.63
N GLY A 109 10.68 10.50 29.71
CA GLY A 109 9.99 10.02 30.90
C GLY A 109 8.53 9.63 30.68
N PHE A 110 7.83 10.26 29.72
CA PHE A 110 6.44 9.91 29.40
C PHE A 110 6.35 8.78 28.38
N LEU A 111 7.20 8.78 27.35
CA LEU A 111 7.13 7.82 26.25
C LEU A 111 7.81 6.48 26.56
N ASN A 112 8.66 6.39 27.59
CA ASN A 112 9.35 5.15 27.96
C ASN A 112 8.40 3.94 28.17
N LYS A 113 7.14 4.16 28.60
CA LYS A 113 6.13 3.09 28.72
C LYS A 113 5.61 2.55 27.37
N TYR A 114 5.85 3.26 26.27
CA TYR A 114 5.42 2.92 24.92
C TYR A 114 6.59 2.52 24.01
N LEU A 115 7.84 2.70 24.47
CA LEU A 115 9.04 2.34 23.73
C LEU A 115 9.65 1.04 24.30
N PRO A 116 10.33 0.22 23.48
CA PRO A 116 10.52 0.38 22.03
C PRO A 116 9.27 -0.01 21.23
N ILE A 117 8.97 0.76 20.18
CA ILE A 117 7.90 0.45 19.22
C ILE A 117 8.38 -0.67 18.31
N ASN A 118 7.49 -1.63 18.00
CA ASN A 118 7.75 -2.68 17.02
C ASN A 118 7.47 -2.17 15.59
N PRO A 119 8.44 -2.20 14.67
CA PRO A 119 8.22 -1.74 13.29
C PRO A 119 7.25 -2.61 12.50
N SER A 120 7.03 -3.87 12.89
CA SER A 120 6.09 -4.76 12.18
C SER A 120 4.64 -4.57 12.62
N SER A 121 4.39 -3.95 13.78
CA SER A 121 3.04 -3.73 14.30
C SER A 121 2.44 -2.41 13.82
N ASN A 122 1.19 -2.16 14.24
CA ASN A 122 0.50 -0.88 14.06
C ASN A 122 0.66 0.05 15.27
N ASP A 123 1.49 -0.31 16.25
CA ASP A 123 1.61 0.42 17.53
C ASP A 123 2.07 1.87 17.32
N LEU A 124 2.92 2.11 16.31
CA LEU A 124 3.30 3.47 15.91
C LEU A 124 2.08 4.37 15.69
N PHE A 125 1.08 3.87 14.98
CA PHE A 125 -0.12 4.65 14.65
C PHE A 125 -1.02 4.84 15.86
N GLU A 126 -1.04 3.89 16.79
CA GLU A 126 -1.82 4.01 18.03
C GLU A 126 -1.20 5.04 18.99
N ILE A 127 0.13 5.02 19.15
CA ILE A 127 0.85 5.92 20.05
C ILE A 127 0.83 7.37 19.54
N VAL A 128 0.80 7.58 18.23
CA VAL A 128 0.78 8.94 17.63
C VAL A 128 -0.55 9.66 17.84
N LYS A 129 -1.66 8.96 18.13
CA LYS A 129 -3.02 9.55 18.15
C LYS A 129 -3.21 10.69 19.15
N ASP A 130 -2.52 10.64 20.28
CA ASP A 130 -2.60 11.69 21.30
C ASP A 130 -1.73 12.91 20.99
N GLY A 131 -0.92 12.84 19.93
CA GLY A 131 -0.02 13.90 19.47
C GLY A 131 1.24 14.09 20.34
N VAL A 132 1.37 13.42 21.49
CA VAL A 132 2.50 13.61 22.40
C VAL A 132 3.81 13.19 21.73
N LEU A 133 3.81 12.05 21.04
CA LEU A 133 4.98 11.57 20.30
C LEU A 133 5.47 12.59 19.26
N LEU A 134 4.55 13.21 18.52
CA LEU A 134 4.88 14.22 17.51
C LEU A 134 5.47 15.48 18.15
N CYS A 135 4.87 15.96 19.24
CA CYS A 135 5.39 17.12 19.98
C CYS A 135 6.82 16.87 20.49
N LYS A 136 7.09 15.68 21.03
CA LYS A 136 8.43 15.31 21.48
C LYS A 136 9.43 15.23 20.32
N LEU A 137 9.06 14.65 19.18
CA LEU A 137 9.91 14.61 17.99
C LEU A 137 10.25 16.01 17.45
N ILE A 138 9.30 16.96 17.50
CA ILE A 138 9.55 18.35 17.13
C ILE A 138 10.64 18.97 18.03
N ASN A 139 10.57 18.73 19.34
CA ASN A 139 11.60 19.20 20.27
C ASN A 139 12.95 18.47 20.11
N VAL A 140 12.98 17.23 19.63
CA VAL A 140 14.22 16.55 19.23
C VAL A 140 14.83 17.23 18.01
N ALA A 141 14.02 17.60 17.02
CA ALA A 141 14.50 18.28 15.81
C ALA A 141 15.03 19.69 16.11
N VAL A 142 14.29 20.48 16.91
CA VAL A 142 14.68 21.81 17.35
C VAL A 142 14.28 21.99 18.82
N PRO A 143 15.24 21.96 19.76
CA PRO A 143 14.97 22.11 21.18
C PRO A 143 14.22 23.41 21.52
N GLY A 144 13.20 23.30 22.37
CA GLY A 144 12.41 24.45 22.83
C GLY A 144 11.35 24.96 21.85
N THR A 145 11.08 24.25 20.76
CA THR A 145 10.01 24.61 19.81
C THR A 145 8.63 24.55 20.44
N ILE A 146 8.39 23.54 21.28
CA ILE A 146 7.14 23.36 22.02
C ILE A 146 7.48 23.36 23.52
N ASP A 147 6.84 24.25 24.28
CA ASP A 147 6.90 24.21 25.73
C ASP A 147 6.27 22.90 26.23
N GLU A 148 7.04 22.05 26.90
CA GLU A 148 6.58 20.74 27.33
C GLU A 148 5.37 20.81 28.29
N ARG A 149 5.20 21.93 29.00
CA ARG A 149 4.08 22.16 29.91
C ARG A 149 2.75 22.36 29.17
N ALA A 150 2.81 22.74 27.89
CA ALA A 150 1.63 22.87 27.03
C ALA A 150 1.17 21.52 26.45
N ILE A 151 2.02 20.48 26.53
CA ILE A 151 1.67 19.15 26.02
C ILE A 151 0.74 18.46 27.02
N ASN A 152 -0.48 18.17 26.61
CA ASN A 152 -1.40 17.39 27.45
C ASN A 152 -0.98 15.92 27.49
N THR A 153 -0.45 15.50 28.63
CA THR A 153 -0.05 14.11 28.92
C THR A 153 -1.09 13.36 29.77
N LYS A 154 -2.25 13.97 30.03
CA LYS A 154 -3.32 13.35 30.83
C LYS A 154 -4.14 12.39 29.97
N ARG A 155 -4.49 11.23 30.55
CA ARG A 155 -5.29 10.18 29.90
C ARG A 155 -6.77 10.53 29.74
N LEU A 156 -7.29 11.45 30.56
CA LEU A 156 -8.66 11.93 30.49
C LEU A 156 -8.64 13.43 30.25
N LEU A 157 -9.36 13.86 29.21
CA LEU A 157 -9.68 15.26 28.97
C LEU A 157 -10.87 15.61 29.86
N ASN A 158 -10.74 16.69 30.64
CA ASN A 158 -11.81 17.18 31.52
C ASN A 158 -12.86 17.95 30.71
#